data_AF-A0A3A8QUK4-F1
#
_entry.id   AF-A0A3A8QUK4-F1
#
_cell.length_a   1.000
_cell.length_b   1.000
_cell.length_c   1.000
_cell.angle_alpha   90.00
_cell.angle_beta   90.00
_cell.angle_gamma   90.00
#
_symmetry.space_group_name_H-M   'P 1'
#
loop_
_entity.id
_entity.type
_entity.pdbx_description
1 polymer ?
#
loop_
_entity_poly.entity_id
_entity_poly.type
_entity_poly.pdbx_seq_one_letter_code
_entity_poly.pdbx_strand_id
1 'polypeptide(L)'
;MGELGTVQAEYEGEWRYFSDVQQGVLTAPDDPASPEVSRLAVCGWETEGRGLFDDSNVCFNLRFDTALLGAGPATFGIDGAVVVPVQAGIDPTFTPGEAHGPGVRAAWVHTGCYGQIQEDDVRQQVTGTLELRVNDATRFAGHLVLDMTGASSGQCSTSRARADVEFDLPR
;
A
#
# COMPACT_ATOMS: atom_id res chain seq x y z
N MET A 1 -13.77 12.75 -10.55
CA MET A 1 -13.46 11.99 -9.31
C MET A 1 -12.84 13.00 -8.36
N GLY A 2 -13.34 13.10 -7.12
CA GLY A 2 -12.76 14.01 -6.13
C GLY A 2 -11.42 13.46 -5.64
N GLU A 3 -10.52 14.34 -5.19
CA GLU A 3 -9.29 13.93 -4.52
C GLU A 3 -9.64 13.01 -3.34
N LEU A 4 -9.07 11.81 -3.35
CA LEU A 4 -9.23 10.81 -2.28
C LEU A 4 -8.28 11.09 -1.11
N GLY A 5 -7.42 12.11 -1.20
CA GLY A 5 -6.41 12.45 -0.20
C GLY A 5 -5.06 12.71 -0.86
N THR A 6 -3.97 12.45 -0.14
CA THR A 6 -2.60 12.67 -0.61
C THR A 6 -1.80 11.38 -0.73
N VAL A 7 -1.10 11.24 -1.85
CA VAL A 7 -0.12 10.18 -2.11
C VAL A 7 1.19 10.85 -2.52
N GLN A 8 2.28 10.53 -1.82
CA GLN A 8 3.58 11.15 -2.00
C GLN A 8 4.72 10.15 -1.95
N ALA A 9 5.80 10.42 -2.68
CA ALA A 9 7.06 9.69 -2.59
C ALA A 9 8.26 10.61 -2.80
N GLU A 10 9.40 10.29 -2.18
CA GLU A 10 10.63 11.07 -2.26
C GLU A 10 11.57 10.52 -3.35
N TYR A 11 11.83 11.31 -4.38
CA TYR A 11 12.79 10.98 -5.44
C TYR A 11 13.91 12.02 -5.43
N GLU A 12 15.17 11.55 -5.38
CA GLU A 12 16.36 12.43 -5.40
C GLU A 12 16.35 13.51 -4.30
N GLY A 13 15.70 13.25 -3.16
CA GLY A 13 15.57 14.18 -2.04
C GLY A 13 14.38 15.15 -2.15
N GLU A 14 13.53 14.99 -3.16
CA GLU A 14 12.36 15.83 -3.39
C GLU A 14 11.05 15.03 -3.29
N TRP A 15 10.07 15.60 -2.57
CA TRP A 15 8.73 15.04 -2.51
C TRP A 15 7.96 15.30 -3.81
N ARG A 16 7.40 14.23 -4.36
CA ARG A 16 6.53 14.22 -5.53
C ARG A 16 5.13 13.78 -5.13
N TYR A 17 4.12 14.29 -5.82
CA TYR A 17 2.71 14.03 -5.55
C TYR A 17 2.14 13.12 -6.64
N PHE A 18 1.43 12.08 -6.24
CA PHE A 18 0.82 11.08 -7.11
C PHE A 18 -0.71 11.11 -6.97
N SER A 19 -1.26 12.32 -6.77
CA SER A 19 -2.65 12.49 -6.33
C SER A 19 -3.61 12.82 -7.47
N ASP A 20 -3.10 13.01 -8.70
CA ASP A 20 -3.90 13.36 -9.89
C ASP A 20 -4.95 12.28 -10.19
N VAL A 21 -4.53 11.03 -10.11
CA VAL A 21 -5.39 9.85 -10.23
C VAL A 21 -5.08 8.94 -9.07
N GLN A 22 -6.11 8.55 -8.34
CA GLN A 22 -6.01 7.60 -7.24
C GLN A 22 -7.02 6.47 -7.44
N GLN A 23 -6.60 5.24 -7.14
CA GLN A 23 -7.44 4.06 -7.26
C GLN A 23 -7.19 3.15 -6.07
N GLY A 24 -8.27 2.72 -5.43
CA GLY A 24 -8.26 1.62 -4.49
C GLY A 24 -8.70 0.33 -5.18
N VAL A 25 -8.10 -0.79 -4.79
CA VAL A 25 -8.53 -2.14 -5.18
C VAL A 25 -8.58 -2.98 -3.93
N LEU A 26 -9.73 -3.62 -3.70
CA LEU A 26 -9.88 -4.68 -2.72
C LEU A 26 -9.88 -6.00 -3.48
N THR A 27 -8.99 -6.91 -3.11
CA THR A 27 -8.87 -8.23 -3.70
C THR A 27 -9.16 -9.27 -2.62
N ALA A 28 -10.18 -10.08 -2.85
CA ALA A 28 -10.44 -11.31 -2.10
C ALA A 28 -9.24 -12.28 -2.29
N PRO A 29 -9.10 -13.33 -1.46
CA PRO A 29 -7.97 -14.25 -1.55
C PRO A 29 -7.76 -14.74 -2.98
N ASP A 30 -6.62 -14.40 -3.56
CA ASP A 30 -6.22 -14.71 -4.94
C ASP A 30 -5.42 -16.01 -5.01
N ASP A 31 -4.74 -16.36 -3.93
CA ASP A 31 -3.99 -17.60 -3.78
C ASP A 31 -4.81 -18.67 -3.01
N PRO A 32 -5.15 -19.81 -3.64
CA PRO A 32 -5.77 -20.94 -2.95
C PRO A 32 -4.95 -21.50 -1.79
N ALA A 33 -3.64 -21.25 -1.77
CA ALA A 33 -2.77 -21.64 -0.66
C ALA A 33 -2.85 -20.68 0.54
N SER A 34 -3.39 -19.47 0.36
CA SER A 34 -3.57 -18.45 1.41
C SER A 34 -5.01 -17.91 1.44
N PRO A 35 -6.04 -18.78 1.57
CA PRO A 35 -7.46 -18.40 1.50
C PRO A 35 -7.91 -17.47 2.64
N GLU A 36 -7.09 -17.31 3.67
CA GLU A 36 -7.34 -16.44 4.83
C GLU A 36 -6.82 -15.02 4.66
N VAL A 37 -6.20 -14.67 3.52
CA VAL A 37 -5.58 -13.36 3.29
C VAL A 37 -6.32 -12.59 2.19
N SER A 38 -6.71 -11.36 2.50
CA SER A 38 -7.20 -10.38 1.53
C SER A 38 -6.23 -9.23 1.38
N ARG A 39 -6.31 -8.52 0.24
CA ARG A 39 -5.41 -7.41 -0.09
C ARG A 39 -6.19 -6.14 -0.35
N LEU A 40 -5.76 -5.04 0.28
CA LEU A 40 -6.09 -3.69 -0.11
C LEU A 40 -4.86 -3.09 -0.80
N ALA A 41 -5.05 -2.51 -1.98
CA ALA A 41 -4.05 -1.67 -2.63
C ALA A 41 -4.67 -0.29 -2.87
N VAL A 42 -3.99 0.77 -2.43
CA VAL A 42 -4.32 2.14 -2.82
C VAL A 42 -3.14 2.72 -3.59
N CYS A 43 -3.39 3.12 -4.83
CA CYS A 43 -2.38 3.59 -5.75
C CYS A 43 -2.66 5.03 -6.16
N GLY A 44 -1.59 5.80 -6.32
CA GLY A 44 -1.59 7.11 -6.94
C GLY A 44 -0.74 7.10 -8.21
N TRP A 45 -1.15 7.86 -9.22
CA TRP A 45 -0.43 8.07 -10.48
C TRP A 45 -0.13 9.55 -10.69
N GLU A 46 1.03 9.83 -11.30
CA GLU A 46 1.34 11.12 -11.90
C GLU A 46 0.86 11.09 -13.35
N THR A 47 -0.02 12.01 -13.75
CA THR A 47 -0.59 12.02 -15.12
C THR A 47 -0.05 13.12 -16.02
N GLU A 48 0.71 14.08 -15.49
CA GLU A 48 1.23 15.20 -16.27
C GLU A 48 2.74 15.42 -16.10
N GLY A 49 3.53 14.84 -17.01
CA GLY A 49 4.73 15.43 -17.67
C GLY A 49 5.78 16.19 -16.86
N ARG A 50 5.81 16.07 -15.54
CA ARG A 50 6.76 16.75 -14.63
C ARG A 50 7.59 15.76 -13.80
N GLY A 51 7.42 14.47 -14.06
CA GLY A 51 8.10 13.37 -13.38
C GLY A 51 9.47 13.05 -13.96
N LEU A 52 10.32 12.45 -13.13
CA LEU A 52 11.58 11.82 -13.55
C LEU A 52 11.34 10.63 -14.51
N PHE A 53 10.12 10.08 -14.53
CA PHE A 53 9.72 8.91 -15.30
C PHE A 53 8.29 9.09 -15.84
N ASP A 54 8.07 8.83 -17.13
CA ASP A 54 6.73 8.75 -17.72
C ASP A 54 5.96 7.57 -17.09
N ASP A 55 4.65 7.76 -16.85
CA ASP A 55 3.73 6.75 -16.29
C ASP A 55 4.19 6.17 -14.95
N SER A 56 4.55 7.04 -13.99
CA SER A 56 4.95 6.61 -12.66
C SER A 56 3.78 6.50 -11.67
N ASN A 57 3.84 5.50 -10.79
CA ASN A 57 2.82 5.25 -9.78
C ASN A 57 3.42 4.78 -8.45
N VAL A 58 2.70 5.05 -7.37
CA VAL A 58 3.04 4.58 -6.01
C VAL A 58 1.82 3.86 -5.45
N CYS A 59 2.01 2.61 -5.04
CA CYS A 59 0.97 1.76 -4.49
C CYS A 59 1.30 1.35 -3.06
N PHE A 60 0.36 1.61 -2.16
CA PHE A 60 0.38 1.23 -0.77
C PHE A 60 -0.44 -0.04 -0.63
N ASN A 61 0.23 -1.13 -0.23
CA ASN A 61 -0.36 -2.45 -0.17
C ASN A 61 -0.49 -2.89 1.26
N LEU A 62 -1.65 -3.45 1.60
CA LEU A 62 -1.92 -4.07 2.87
C LEU A 62 -2.49 -5.46 2.62
N ARG A 63 -1.96 -6.44 3.34
CA ARG A 63 -2.57 -7.76 3.50
C ARG A 63 -3.16 -7.87 4.89
N PHE A 64 -4.33 -8.46 4.97
CA PHE A 64 -5.05 -8.59 6.23
C PHE A 64 -5.91 -9.85 6.23
N ASP A 65 -6.32 -10.27 7.41
CA ASP A 65 -7.16 -11.45 7.59
C ASP A 65 -8.50 -11.27 6.90
N THR A 66 -8.87 -12.20 6.02
CA THR A 66 -10.17 -12.21 5.32
C THR A 66 -11.34 -12.23 6.31
N ALA A 67 -11.14 -12.78 7.52
CA ALA A 67 -12.13 -12.74 8.59
C ALA A 67 -12.48 -11.32 9.07
N LEU A 68 -11.67 -10.30 8.75
CA LEU A 68 -12.00 -8.90 9.00
C LEU A 68 -13.09 -8.40 8.07
N LEU A 69 -13.27 -8.98 6.88
CA LEU A 69 -14.25 -8.51 5.91
C LEU A 69 -15.68 -8.74 6.43
N GLY A 70 -16.44 -7.66 6.58
CA GLY A 70 -17.81 -7.69 7.09
C GLY A 70 -17.91 -7.75 8.61
N ALA A 71 -16.80 -7.60 9.34
CA ALA A 71 -16.77 -7.59 10.81
C ALA A 71 -17.27 -6.26 11.42
N GLY A 72 -17.59 -5.27 10.59
CA GLY A 72 -17.97 -3.92 11.01
C GLY A 72 -16.80 -2.94 11.12
N PRO A 73 -17.06 -1.70 11.56
CA PRO A 73 -16.05 -0.66 11.70
C PRO A 73 -14.94 -1.05 12.68
N ALA A 74 -13.71 -0.69 12.35
CA ALA A 74 -12.52 -1.06 13.15
C ALA A 74 -11.35 -0.14 12.83
N THR A 75 -10.36 -0.09 13.73
CA THR A 75 -9.12 0.66 13.53
C THR A 75 -7.93 -0.25 13.82
N PHE A 76 -6.95 -0.28 12.93
CA PHE A 76 -5.77 -1.12 13.03
C PHE A 76 -4.50 -0.26 12.97
N GLY A 77 -3.62 -0.42 13.96
CA GLY A 77 -2.26 0.12 13.90
C GLY A 77 -1.40 -0.67 12.92
N ILE A 78 -0.55 0.02 12.18
CA ILE A 78 0.43 -0.58 11.28
C ILE A 78 1.80 -0.13 11.75
N ASP A 79 2.67 -1.09 12.02
CA ASP A 79 4.05 -0.84 12.45
C ASP A 79 4.82 -2.13 12.17
N GLY A 80 5.91 -2.04 11.42
CA GLY A 80 6.74 -3.22 11.18
C GLY A 80 7.80 -3.03 10.11
N ALA A 81 8.75 -3.97 10.14
CA ALA A 81 9.77 -4.12 9.13
C ALA A 81 9.27 -5.11 8.08
N VAL A 82 9.49 -4.80 6.80
CA VAL A 82 9.13 -5.69 5.69
C VAL A 82 10.33 -5.89 4.77
N VAL A 83 10.52 -7.14 4.36
CA VAL A 83 11.41 -7.52 3.26
C VAL A 83 10.54 -7.88 2.07
N VAL A 84 10.67 -7.14 0.98
CA VAL A 84 9.90 -7.36 -0.25
C VAL A 84 10.81 -8.03 -1.29
N PRO A 85 10.51 -9.27 -1.71
CA PRO A 85 11.27 -9.96 -2.71
C PRO A 85 11.24 -9.26 -4.07
N VAL A 86 12.34 -9.31 -4.80
CA VAL A 86 12.37 -8.88 -6.22
C VAL A 86 11.60 -9.85 -7.11
N GLN A 87 11.65 -11.13 -6.77
CA GLN A 87 10.99 -12.17 -7.56
C GLN A 87 9.48 -12.05 -7.43
N ALA A 88 8.82 -11.80 -8.57
CA ALA A 88 7.37 -11.77 -8.65
C ALA A 88 6.76 -13.10 -8.16
N GLY A 89 5.65 -12.99 -7.42
CA GLY A 89 4.94 -14.14 -6.86
C GLY A 89 5.54 -14.70 -5.57
N ILE A 90 6.62 -14.10 -5.03
CA ILE A 90 7.05 -14.37 -3.66
C ILE A 90 6.47 -13.32 -2.73
N ASP A 91 5.91 -13.80 -1.63
CA ASP A 91 5.28 -12.98 -0.63
C ASP A 91 6.29 -12.16 0.19
N PRO A 92 5.93 -10.91 0.56
CA PRO A 92 6.74 -10.11 1.46
C PRO A 92 6.79 -10.75 2.85
N THR A 93 7.97 -10.73 3.46
CA THR A 93 8.15 -11.16 4.85
C THR A 93 7.98 -9.95 5.77
N PHE A 94 6.94 -9.98 6.61
CA PHE A 94 6.61 -8.90 7.53
C PHE A 94 6.95 -9.29 8.97
N THR A 95 7.64 -8.40 9.68
CA THR A 95 7.92 -8.52 11.11
C THR A 95 7.20 -7.39 11.84
N PRO A 96 6.13 -7.68 12.60
CA PRO A 96 5.34 -6.65 13.28
C PRO A 96 6.15 -5.97 14.38
N GLY A 97 5.98 -4.65 14.48
CA GLY A 97 6.48 -3.84 15.59
C GLY A 97 5.51 -3.80 16.77
N GLU A 98 5.86 -3.04 17.81
CA GLU A 98 5.09 -3.00 19.06
C GLU A 98 3.69 -2.37 18.89
N ALA A 99 3.55 -1.41 17.97
CA ALA A 99 2.29 -0.70 17.73
C ALA A 99 1.39 -1.41 16.69
N HIS A 100 1.77 -2.59 16.22
CA HIS A 100 1.03 -3.32 15.20
C HIS A 100 -0.27 -3.92 15.74
N GLY A 101 -1.39 -3.63 15.08
CA GLY A 101 -2.71 -4.16 15.43
C GLY A 101 -2.92 -5.60 14.95
N PRO A 102 -3.69 -6.41 15.67
CA PRO A 102 -4.04 -7.75 15.22
C PRO A 102 -4.93 -7.67 13.96
N GLY A 103 -4.64 -8.52 12.97
CA GLY A 103 -5.46 -8.68 11.76
C GLY A 103 -4.85 -8.09 10.48
N VAL A 104 -3.93 -7.13 10.59
CA VAL A 104 -3.04 -6.80 9.47
C VAL A 104 -1.90 -7.82 9.46
N ARG A 105 -1.56 -8.35 8.28
CA ARG A 105 -0.55 -9.39 8.09
C ARG A 105 0.74 -8.83 7.51
N ALA A 106 0.62 -7.88 6.60
CA ALA A 106 1.75 -7.17 6.02
C ALA A 106 1.30 -5.82 5.47
N ALA A 107 2.22 -4.86 5.43
CA ALA A 107 2.08 -3.64 4.66
C ALA A 107 3.40 -3.32 3.97
N TRP A 108 3.33 -2.83 2.73
CA TRP A 108 4.51 -2.45 1.95
C TRP A 108 4.15 -1.46 0.85
N VAL A 109 5.16 -0.73 0.38
CA VAL A 109 5.04 0.20 -0.75
C VAL A 109 5.73 -0.38 -1.98
N HIS A 110 5.04 -0.27 -3.11
CA HIS A 110 5.53 -0.63 -4.43
C HIS A 110 5.45 0.60 -5.36
N THR A 111 6.48 0.83 -6.16
CA THR A 111 6.53 1.90 -7.15
C THR A 111 6.68 1.33 -8.55
N GLY A 112 5.88 1.84 -9.49
CA GLY A 112 5.93 1.46 -10.89
C GLY A 112 6.36 2.65 -11.76
N CYS A 113 7.09 2.36 -12.83
CA CYS A 113 7.55 3.29 -13.85
C CYS A 113 8.27 2.51 -14.96
N TYR A 114 8.64 3.17 -16.07
CA TYR A 114 9.66 2.63 -16.96
C TYR A 114 11.07 2.82 -16.37
N GLY A 115 11.66 1.75 -15.84
CA GLY A 115 12.99 1.80 -15.21
C GLY A 115 13.70 0.45 -15.14
N GLN A 116 14.88 0.44 -14.52
CA GLN A 116 15.61 -0.81 -14.28
C GLN A 116 14.91 -1.63 -13.21
N ILE A 117 14.88 -2.94 -13.41
CA ILE A 117 14.35 -3.88 -12.41
C ILE A 117 15.37 -3.96 -11.28
N GLN A 118 14.89 -3.90 -10.04
CA GLN A 118 15.74 -4.13 -8.86
C GLN A 118 16.36 -5.52 -8.92
N GLU A 119 17.62 -5.65 -8.47
CA GLU A 119 18.33 -6.94 -8.47
C GLU A 119 18.26 -7.63 -7.09
N ASP A 120 18.07 -6.85 -6.02
CA ASP A 120 18.08 -7.32 -4.64
C ASP A 120 16.77 -7.02 -3.91
N ASP A 121 16.40 -7.92 -2.99
CA ASP A 121 15.27 -7.73 -2.08
C ASP A 121 15.40 -6.42 -1.31
N VAL A 122 14.29 -5.71 -1.19
CA VAL A 122 14.27 -4.40 -0.53
C VAL A 122 13.74 -4.48 0.89
N ARG A 123 14.24 -3.60 1.73
CA ARG A 123 13.85 -3.48 3.14
C ARG A 123 13.14 -2.17 3.35
N GLN A 124 11.97 -2.23 3.98
CA GLN A 124 11.18 -1.06 4.34
C GLN A 124 10.80 -1.14 5.82
N GLN A 125 10.68 0.02 6.45
CA GLN A 125 9.95 0.21 7.68
C GLN A 125 8.65 0.92 7.34
N VAL A 126 7.52 0.38 7.78
CA VAL A 126 6.20 0.97 7.56
C VAL A 126 5.51 1.26 8.89
N THR A 127 4.84 2.40 8.97
CA THR A 127 4.06 2.83 10.13
C THR A 127 2.79 3.53 9.69
N GLY A 128 1.69 3.39 10.43
CA GLY A 128 0.44 4.04 10.05
C GLY A 128 -0.79 3.50 10.74
N THR A 129 -1.95 3.76 10.13
CA THR A 129 -3.26 3.35 10.63
C THR A 129 -4.20 3.07 9.48
N LEU A 130 -4.99 2.00 9.61
CA LEU A 130 -6.15 1.72 8.77
C LEU A 130 -7.41 1.89 9.62
N GLU A 131 -8.24 2.88 9.29
CA GLU A 131 -9.55 3.09 9.89
C GLU A 131 -10.64 2.63 8.92
N LEU A 132 -11.38 1.58 9.28
CA LEU A 132 -12.56 1.13 8.55
C LEU A 132 -13.80 1.79 9.14
N ARG A 133 -14.44 2.67 8.36
CA ARG A 133 -15.70 3.33 8.73
C ARG A 133 -16.91 2.53 8.29
N VAL A 134 -16.80 1.84 7.15
CA VAL A 134 -17.80 0.90 6.64
C VAL A 134 -17.09 -0.38 6.24
N ASN A 135 -17.58 -1.51 6.75
CA ASN A 135 -17.02 -2.82 6.47
C ASN A 135 -18.14 -3.86 6.67
N ASP A 136 -18.99 -3.96 5.64
CA ASP A 136 -20.17 -4.81 5.63
C ASP A 136 -20.12 -5.83 4.48
N ALA A 137 -21.26 -6.44 4.16
CA ALA A 137 -21.34 -7.47 3.14
C ALA A 137 -21.05 -6.97 1.72
N THR A 138 -21.18 -5.67 1.48
CA THR A 138 -21.23 -5.03 0.15
C THR A 138 -20.21 -3.91 -0.03
N ARG A 139 -19.73 -3.33 1.07
CA ARG A 139 -18.92 -2.11 1.03
C ARG A 139 -17.76 -2.17 2.02
N PHE A 140 -16.61 -1.68 1.57
CA PHE A 140 -15.37 -1.56 2.33
C PHE A 140 -14.81 -0.15 2.14
N ALA A 141 -15.00 0.71 3.13
CA ALA A 141 -14.67 2.13 3.06
C ALA A 141 -14.02 2.62 4.35
N GLY A 142 -13.10 3.56 4.22
CA GLY A 142 -12.28 3.99 5.34
C GLY A 142 -11.18 4.97 4.95
N HIS A 143 -10.25 5.13 5.87
CA HIS A 143 -9.11 6.03 5.78
C HIS A 143 -7.82 5.27 6.06
N LEU A 144 -6.83 5.44 5.19
CA LEU A 144 -5.51 4.86 5.30
C LEU A 144 -4.48 5.98 5.44
N VAL A 145 -3.74 5.95 6.55
CA VAL A 145 -2.50 6.72 6.73
C VAL A 145 -1.36 5.72 6.78
N LEU A 146 -0.38 5.84 5.89
CA LEU A 146 0.79 4.96 5.89
C LEU A 146 2.03 5.74 5.47
N ASP A 147 3.06 5.68 6.31
CA ASP A 147 4.40 6.16 6.04
C ASP A 147 5.34 4.98 5.84
N MET A 148 6.23 5.11 4.88
CA MET A 148 7.28 4.14 4.56
C MET A 148 8.63 4.85 4.57
N THR A 149 9.64 4.19 5.14
CA THR A 149 11.05 4.55 4.99
C THR A 149 11.86 3.33 4.56
N GLY A 150 12.96 3.55 3.84
CA GLY A 150 13.72 2.47 3.19
C GLY A 150 13.37 2.36 1.72
N ALA A 151 13.92 1.36 1.03
CA ALA A 151 13.74 1.25 -0.42
C ALA A 151 12.36 0.66 -0.75
N SER A 152 11.53 1.39 -1.48
CA SER A 152 10.30 0.82 -2.06
C SER A 152 10.66 -0.29 -3.06
N SER A 153 9.76 -1.27 -3.24
CA SER A 153 9.93 -2.28 -4.28
C SER A 153 9.52 -1.72 -5.63
N GLY A 154 10.07 -2.26 -6.71
CA GLY A 154 9.73 -1.89 -8.09
C GLY A 154 10.79 -1.05 -8.80
N GLN A 155 10.49 -0.62 -10.03
CA GLN A 155 11.52 -0.15 -10.97
C GLN A 155 12.05 1.27 -10.66
N CYS A 156 11.25 2.09 -9.99
CA CYS A 156 11.64 3.42 -9.54
C CYS A 156 11.60 3.48 -8.03
N SER A 157 12.63 2.89 -7.40
CA SER A 157 12.70 2.86 -5.95
C SER A 157 12.73 4.27 -5.36
N THR A 158 11.94 4.48 -4.31
CA THR A 158 12.00 5.66 -3.46
C THR A 158 12.53 5.28 -2.08
N SER A 159 13.11 6.24 -1.36
CA SER A 159 13.55 6.04 0.02
C SER A 159 12.47 6.34 1.08
N ARG A 160 11.39 7.03 0.66
CA ARG A 160 10.25 7.40 1.53
C ARG A 160 8.98 7.54 0.72
N ALA A 161 7.87 7.08 1.29
CA ALA A 161 6.55 7.28 0.70
C ALA A 161 5.51 7.50 1.79
N ARG A 162 4.48 8.28 1.48
CA ARG A 162 3.36 8.55 2.38
C ARG A 162 2.03 8.50 1.65
N ALA A 163 1.05 7.87 2.28
CA ALA A 163 -0.36 7.95 1.91
C ALA A 163 -1.17 8.49 3.09
N ASP A 164 -2.12 9.35 2.78
CA ASP A 164 -3.18 9.83 3.66
C ASP A 164 -4.44 9.92 2.78
N VAL A 165 -5.18 8.81 2.69
CA VAL A 165 -6.18 8.56 1.64
C VAL A 165 -7.45 7.93 2.19
N GLU A 166 -8.58 8.51 1.82
CA GLU A 166 -9.91 7.93 1.95
C GLU A 166 -10.16 6.96 0.79
N PHE A 167 -10.83 5.85 1.06
CA PHE A 167 -11.23 4.89 0.04
C PHE A 167 -12.67 4.43 0.26
N ASP A 168 -13.32 4.06 -0.84
CA ASP A 168 -14.68 3.53 -0.84
C ASP A 168 -14.79 2.50 -1.96
N LEU A 169 -14.81 1.22 -1.57
CA LEU A 169 -14.67 0.10 -2.48
C LEU A 169 -15.87 -0.86 -2.37
N PRO A 170 -16.33 -1.44 -3.49
CA PRO A 170 -17.21 -2.60 -3.44
C PRO A 170 -16.47 -3.79 -2.83
N ARG A 171 -17.23 -4.67 -2.16
CA ARG A 171 -16.72 -5.94 -1.64
C ARG A 171 -17.07 -7.11 -2.54
#